data_AF-A0A2V7WUZ2-F1
#
_entry.id   AF-A0A2V7WUZ2-F1
#
_cell.length_a   1.000
_cell.length_b   1.000
_cell.length_c   1.000
_cell.angle_alpha   90.00
_cell.angle_beta   90.00
_cell.angle_gamma   90.00
#
_symmetry.space_group_name_H-M   'P 1'
#
loop_
_entity.id
_entity.type
_entity.pdbx_description
1 polymer ?
#
loop_
_entity_poly.entity_id
_entity_poly.type
_entity_poly.pdbx_seq_one_letter_code
_entity_poly.pdbx_strand_id
1 'polypeptide(L)'
;MVRGRAPRHRAATRGRGAPHTRRVARGRRGPGSRVDPLGAGGAGLPRRPRRRCPGAHASDRQHGALPSRSVAPRRRRLPGASRLRAPPPSGGRRWPAGIGRGSIRRARSDAAGEEDGMTTPTDVAVLLRALEAMPADLQAAAEQMSEAAARTPPADGGFCLVEQAWHLADLEREGYGERIRRLLAEEDPELPDFDGTRVAAARNYRARSLAAGIAAFRAARTANLAVLGSVPSRAWERGGRQAGVGAITLRDVPRMMREHDDGHRAEIVALLAGRPLPPESVSA
;
A
#
# COMPACT_ATOMS: atom_id res chain seq x y z
N MET A 1 -66.66 37.69 22.71
CA MET A 1 -66.52 37.02 24.02
C MET A 1 -65.06 37.13 24.46
N VAL A 2 -64.88 37.46 25.74
CA VAL A 2 -63.66 37.41 26.58
C VAL A 2 -62.53 38.42 26.32
N ARG A 3 -62.40 39.29 27.32
CA ARG A 3 -61.39 40.33 27.56
C ARG A 3 -60.15 39.75 28.25
N GLY A 4 -59.00 40.40 28.06
CA GLY A 4 -57.75 40.09 28.75
C GLY A 4 -57.73 40.41 30.25
N ARG A 5 -56.74 39.85 30.94
CA ARG A 5 -56.30 40.26 32.28
C ARG A 5 -54.84 39.88 32.49
N ALA A 6 -54.00 40.86 32.78
CA ALA A 6 -52.68 40.70 33.39
C ALA A 6 -52.79 40.92 34.94
N PRO A 7 -51.69 41.09 35.70
CA PRO A 7 -50.91 40.05 36.38
C PRO A 7 -50.96 40.22 37.92
N ARG A 8 -50.35 39.31 38.71
CA ARG A 8 -50.01 39.56 40.12
C ARG A 8 -48.65 39.00 40.53
N HIS A 9 -47.88 39.90 41.14
CA HIS A 9 -46.59 39.74 41.81
C HIS A 9 -46.67 38.96 43.13
N ARG A 10 -45.55 38.30 43.52
CA ARG A 10 -44.81 38.50 44.80
C ARG A 10 -43.59 37.56 44.85
N ALA A 11 -42.38 38.13 44.88
CA ALA A 11 -41.51 38.33 46.07
C ALA A 11 -40.62 37.09 46.37
N ALA A 12 -39.33 37.13 46.01
CA ALA A 12 -38.18 37.52 46.87
C ALA A 12 -37.91 36.49 47.98
N THR A 13 -36.76 35.79 47.95
CA THR A 13 -35.66 36.08 48.90
C THR A 13 -34.26 35.78 48.34
N ARG A 14 -33.31 36.51 48.92
CA ARG A 14 -31.89 36.61 48.60
C ARG A 14 -31.07 35.50 49.26
N GLY A 15 -29.94 35.14 48.66
CA GLY A 15 -28.85 34.40 49.33
C GLY A 15 -27.54 34.59 48.58
N ARG A 16 -26.70 35.51 49.08
CA ARG A 16 -25.34 35.80 48.59
C ARG A 16 -24.35 34.78 49.17
N GLY A 17 -23.35 34.38 48.39
CA GLY A 17 -22.15 33.68 48.87
C GLY A 17 -21.04 33.73 47.81
N ALA A 18 -20.07 34.61 48.02
CA ALA A 18 -18.91 34.85 47.14
C ALA A 18 -17.79 33.81 47.39
N PRO A 19 -16.74 33.74 46.54
CA PRO A 19 -15.81 32.63 46.47
C PRO A 19 -14.61 32.79 47.41
N HIS A 20 -14.14 31.68 48.00
CA HIS A 20 -12.88 31.64 48.73
C HIS A 20 -11.72 31.15 47.87
N THR A 21 -10.69 31.99 47.83
CA THR A 21 -9.34 31.73 47.35
C THR A 21 -8.51 30.96 48.39
N ARG A 22 -7.60 30.08 47.93
CA ARG A 22 -6.33 29.68 48.60
C ARG A 22 -5.54 28.81 47.62
N ARG A 23 -4.48 29.32 46.97
CA ARG A 23 -3.07 29.52 47.42
C ARG A 23 -2.26 28.22 47.55
N VAL A 24 -1.52 27.94 46.47
CA VAL A 24 -0.10 27.51 46.35
C VAL A 24 0.58 26.79 47.53
N ALA A 25 1.10 25.58 47.26
CA ALA A 25 2.31 25.01 47.86
C ALA A 25 3.09 24.26 46.76
N ARG A 26 4.11 24.89 46.15
CA ARG A 26 5.56 24.78 46.45
C ARG A 26 6.09 23.34 46.44
N GLY A 27 6.66 22.98 45.29
CA GLY A 27 7.55 21.83 45.14
C GLY A 27 8.87 22.03 45.90
N ARG A 28 9.39 20.93 46.42
CA ARG A 28 10.75 20.83 46.96
C ARG A 28 11.61 20.03 45.98
N ARG A 29 12.59 20.70 45.38
CA ARG A 29 13.79 20.07 44.81
C ARG A 29 14.86 20.07 45.90
N GLY A 30 15.50 18.93 46.13
CA GLY A 30 16.70 18.77 46.94
C GLY A 30 17.89 18.33 46.06
N PRO A 31 19.12 18.81 46.31
CA PRO A 31 20.29 18.55 45.48
C PRO A 31 21.20 17.43 46.04
N GLY A 32 21.98 16.80 45.15
CA GLY A 32 23.14 15.95 45.48
C GLY A 32 23.79 15.47 44.17
N SER A 33 24.88 16.10 43.72
CA SER A 33 26.29 15.63 43.85
C SER A 33 26.47 14.19 43.37
N ARG A 34 27.31 13.86 42.38
CA ARG A 34 28.73 14.20 42.27
C ARG A 34 29.22 14.07 40.82
N VAL A 35 30.26 14.84 40.56
CA VAL A 35 31.18 14.79 39.43
C VAL A 35 32.14 13.60 39.59
N ASP A 36 32.47 12.92 38.49
CA ASP A 36 33.67 12.10 38.35
C ASP A 36 34.53 12.69 37.22
N PRO A 37 35.80 13.06 37.46
CA PRO A 37 36.73 13.41 36.40
C PRO A 37 37.72 12.27 36.11
N LEU A 38 37.97 12.09 34.82
CA LEU A 38 39.28 11.79 34.20
C LEU A 38 40.07 10.56 34.69
N GLY A 39 40.11 9.54 33.83
CA GLY A 39 41.20 8.57 33.75
C GLY A 39 41.73 8.52 32.31
N ALA A 40 42.78 9.29 32.04
CA ALA A 40 43.56 9.24 30.83
C ALA A 40 44.67 8.18 30.95
N GLY A 41 44.95 7.49 29.85
CA GLY A 41 46.09 6.59 29.66
C GLY A 41 45.74 5.61 28.54
N GLY A 42 46.45 5.48 27.42
CA GLY A 42 47.77 5.95 27.06
C GLY A 42 48.36 4.87 26.14
N ALA A 43 48.71 5.27 24.92
CA ALA A 43 49.70 4.69 24.02
C ALA A 43 49.60 3.20 23.58
N GLY A 44 49.82 2.97 22.27
CA GLY A 44 50.45 1.74 21.81
C GLY A 44 49.90 1.10 20.53
N LEU A 45 50.06 1.75 19.38
CA LEU A 45 50.11 1.03 18.10
C LEU A 45 51.39 0.16 18.05
N PRO A 46 51.36 -0.95 17.30
CA PRO A 46 52.29 -1.01 16.18
C PRO A 46 51.65 -1.52 14.88
N ARG A 47 51.92 -0.77 13.81
CA ARG A 47 51.74 -1.17 12.41
C ARG A 47 52.83 -2.16 11.99
N ARG A 48 52.49 -3.19 11.21
CA ARG A 48 53.41 -4.02 10.41
C ARG A 48 52.65 -4.68 9.23
N PRO A 49 53.32 -5.11 8.13
CA PRO A 49 53.34 -4.32 6.90
C PRO A 49 52.76 -5.03 5.66
N ARG A 50 52.56 -4.24 4.61
CA ARG A 50 52.20 -4.67 3.25
C ARG A 50 53.30 -5.54 2.63
N ARG A 51 52.93 -6.71 2.11
CA ARG A 51 53.76 -7.48 1.16
C ARG A 51 53.39 -7.09 -0.26
N ARG A 52 54.40 -6.64 -1.02
CA ARG A 52 54.41 -6.54 -2.49
C ARG A 52 55.77 -7.07 -2.92
N CYS A 53 55.78 -8.00 -3.87
CA CYS A 53 56.97 -8.49 -4.57
C CYS A 53 56.60 -8.77 -6.05
N PRO A 54 57.60 -8.82 -6.96
CA PRO A 54 57.55 -8.11 -8.24
C PRO A 54 57.68 -9.03 -9.48
N GLY A 55 57.65 -8.41 -10.66
CA GLY A 55 58.64 -8.72 -11.70
C GLY A 55 58.17 -9.47 -12.94
N ALA A 56 58.21 -8.77 -14.07
CA ALA A 56 58.00 -9.25 -15.44
C ALA A 56 59.07 -10.24 -15.93
N HIS A 57 58.69 -11.09 -16.89
CA HIS A 57 59.56 -11.45 -18.01
C HIS A 57 58.72 -11.59 -19.30
N ALA A 58 59.18 -10.90 -20.34
CA ALA A 58 58.76 -11.01 -21.73
C ALA A 58 59.91 -11.60 -22.55
N SER A 59 59.56 -12.34 -23.62
CA SER A 59 60.35 -12.76 -24.80
C SER A 59 59.85 -14.15 -25.21
N ASP A 60 59.81 -14.57 -26.47
CA ASP A 60 59.85 -13.94 -27.78
C ASP A 60 59.39 -15.03 -28.77
N ARG A 61 59.04 -14.61 -29.99
CA ARG A 61 58.47 -15.39 -31.08
C ARG A 61 59.38 -16.50 -31.60
N GLN A 62 58.78 -17.56 -32.13
CA GLN A 62 59.32 -18.30 -33.28
C GLN A 62 58.23 -18.62 -34.32
N HIS A 63 58.66 -18.59 -35.57
CA HIS A 63 57.91 -18.63 -36.83
C HIS A 63 57.77 -20.05 -37.42
N GLY A 64 56.78 -20.20 -38.32
CA GLY A 64 56.70 -21.24 -39.38
C GLY A 64 55.55 -22.24 -39.15
N ALA A 65 54.74 -22.67 -40.10
CA ALA A 65 54.63 -22.46 -41.54
C ALA A 65 53.21 -22.92 -42.00
N LEU A 66 52.68 -22.40 -43.11
CA LEU A 66 51.53 -22.94 -43.87
C LEU A 66 52.04 -24.06 -44.83
N PRO A 67 51.23 -24.83 -45.61
CA PRO A 67 49.77 -24.75 -45.87
C PRO A 67 49.04 -26.12 -45.94
N SER A 68 47.70 -26.13 -45.99
CA SER A 68 46.94 -26.96 -46.96
C SER A 68 45.42 -26.70 -46.91
N ARG A 69 44.84 -26.59 -48.10
CA ARG A 69 43.43 -26.43 -48.44
C ARG A 69 42.57 -27.61 -47.95
N SER A 70 41.32 -27.36 -47.53
CA SER A 70 40.16 -28.16 -47.97
C SER A 70 38.80 -27.55 -47.61
N VAL A 71 38.05 -27.26 -48.68
CA VAL A 71 36.64 -27.55 -48.93
C VAL A 71 35.61 -27.20 -47.85
N ALA A 72 34.80 -26.18 -48.16
CA ALA A 72 33.53 -25.90 -47.49
C ALA A 72 32.47 -26.98 -47.78
N PRO A 73 31.69 -27.45 -46.78
CA PRO A 73 30.52 -28.24 -47.08
C PRO A 73 29.33 -27.35 -47.43
N ARG A 74 28.80 -27.60 -48.63
CA ARG A 74 27.52 -27.12 -49.14
C ARG A 74 26.38 -27.57 -48.23
N ARG A 75 25.53 -26.61 -47.83
CA ARG A 75 24.25 -26.87 -47.14
C ARG A 75 23.32 -27.67 -48.06
N ARG A 76 23.01 -28.91 -47.68
CA ARG A 76 21.88 -29.67 -48.23
C ARG A 76 20.58 -29.14 -47.61
N ARG A 77 19.64 -28.71 -48.46
CA ARG A 77 18.24 -28.51 -48.08
C ARG A 77 17.58 -29.88 -47.93
N LEU A 78 16.95 -30.13 -46.78
CA LEU A 78 15.97 -31.19 -46.60
C LEU A 78 14.56 -30.60 -46.83
N PRO A 79 13.69 -31.23 -47.64
CA PRO A 79 12.28 -30.89 -47.71
C PRO A 79 11.48 -31.73 -46.71
N GLY A 80 10.48 -31.11 -46.07
CA GLY A 80 9.46 -31.83 -45.31
C GLY A 80 9.67 -31.86 -43.81
N ALA A 81 9.35 -30.75 -43.14
CA ALA A 81 8.90 -30.79 -41.75
C ALA A 81 7.70 -29.84 -41.66
N SER A 82 6.51 -30.42 -41.50
CA SER A 82 5.26 -29.71 -41.25
C SER A 82 5.46 -28.71 -40.12
N ARG A 83 5.07 -27.47 -40.34
CA ARG A 83 5.03 -26.42 -39.32
C ARG A 83 4.03 -26.84 -38.25
N LEU A 84 4.47 -27.55 -37.23
CA LEU A 84 3.76 -27.59 -35.96
C LEU A 84 3.88 -26.18 -35.37
N ARG A 85 2.81 -25.43 -35.56
CA ARG A 85 2.56 -24.11 -34.99
C ARG A 85 2.78 -24.22 -33.48
N ALA A 86 3.72 -23.44 -32.94
CA ALA A 86 3.86 -23.31 -31.50
C ALA A 86 2.49 -22.96 -30.89
N PRO A 87 2.08 -23.59 -29.78
CA PRO A 87 0.87 -23.17 -29.09
C PRO A 87 1.03 -21.69 -28.71
N PRO A 88 -0.02 -20.86 -28.83
CA PRO A 88 0.05 -19.49 -28.32
C PRO A 88 0.41 -19.54 -26.84
N PRO A 89 1.09 -18.51 -26.29
CA PRO A 89 1.25 -18.41 -24.85
C PRO A 89 -0.15 -18.54 -24.24
N SER A 90 -0.30 -19.56 -23.38
CA SER A 90 -1.51 -19.77 -22.60
C SER A 90 -1.84 -18.44 -21.94
N GLY A 91 -2.95 -17.83 -22.37
CA GLY A 91 -3.42 -16.55 -21.87
C GLY A 91 -3.58 -16.63 -20.37
N GLY A 92 -2.55 -16.18 -19.65
CA GLY A 92 -2.69 -15.79 -18.26
C GLY A 92 -3.81 -14.77 -18.25
N ARG A 93 -4.84 -15.04 -17.46
CA ARG A 93 -6.00 -14.16 -17.31
C ARG A 93 -5.47 -12.74 -17.14
N ARG A 94 -5.72 -11.92 -18.17
CA ARG A 94 -5.62 -10.48 -18.06
C ARG A 94 -6.61 -10.16 -16.96
N TRP A 95 -6.14 -9.68 -15.81
CA TRP A 95 -7.03 -8.98 -14.91
C TRP A 95 -7.77 -7.96 -15.77
N PRO A 96 -9.11 -7.90 -15.73
CA PRO A 96 -9.78 -6.80 -16.39
C PRO A 96 -9.13 -5.54 -15.83
N ALA A 97 -8.71 -4.64 -16.71
CA ALA A 97 -8.55 -3.26 -16.30
C ALA A 97 -9.90 -2.88 -15.67
N GLY A 98 -9.92 -2.74 -14.34
CA GLY A 98 -11.16 -2.64 -13.56
C GLY A 98 -11.22 -3.65 -12.42
N ILE A 99 -10.52 -3.36 -11.34
CA ILE A 99 -11.03 -3.69 -10.01
C ILE A 99 -12.36 -2.91 -9.89
N GLY A 100 -13.46 -3.64 -9.69
CA GLY A 100 -14.76 -3.07 -9.36
C GLY A 100 -15.51 -2.39 -10.52
N ARG A 101 -16.16 -3.18 -11.40
CA ARG A 101 -17.47 -2.77 -11.94
C ARG A 101 -18.58 -3.02 -10.90
N GLY A 102 -18.32 -2.68 -9.63
CA GLY A 102 -19.36 -2.31 -8.69
C GLY A 102 -19.76 -0.88 -9.03
N SER A 103 -21.03 -0.68 -9.35
CA SER A 103 -21.59 0.53 -9.93
C SER A 103 -21.30 1.81 -9.13
N ILE A 104 -20.27 2.57 -9.50
CA ILE A 104 -20.26 4.02 -9.30
C ILE A 104 -20.73 4.69 -10.59
N ARG A 105 -21.97 4.38 -11.01
CA ARG A 105 -22.61 5.12 -12.10
C ARG A 105 -23.29 6.34 -11.49
N ARG A 106 -22.57 7.45 -11.27
CA ARG A 106 -23.22 8.75 -11.06
C ARG A 106 -23.68 9.28 -12.42
N ALA A 107 -24.90 8.93 -12.80
CA ALA A 107 -25.65 9.77 -13.73
C ALA A 107 -25.98 11.05 -12.98
N ARG A 108 -25.38 12.19 -13.35
CA ARG A 108 -25.91 13.49 -12.93
C ARG A 108 -27.18 13.73 -13.74
N SER A 109 -28.33 13.52 -13.13
CA SER A 109 -29.59 14.09 -13.58
C SER A 109 -29.83 15.39 -12.81
N ASP A 110 -29.96 16.49 -13.54
CA ASP A 110 -30.50 17.74 -13.02
C ASP A 110 -31.97 17.53 -12.65
N ALA A 111 -32.25 17.17 -11.39
CA ALA A 111 -33.58 17.25 -10.80
C ALA A 111 -33.47 17.17 -9.26
N ALA A 112 -34.31 17.94 -8.58
CA ALA A 112 -34.25 18.23 -7.17
C ALA A 112 -34.53 17.02 -6.26
N GLY A 113 -33.83 16.99 -5.12
CA GLY A 113 -34.35 16.48 -3.85
C GLY A 113 -34.30 14.97 -3.63
N GLU A 114 -33.11 14.40 -3.46
CA GLU A 114 -32.93 13.16 -2.72
C GLU A 114 -31.57 13.22 -2.02
N GLU A 115 -31.54 13.10 -0.69
CA GLU A 115 -30.31 13.17 0.10
C GLU A 115 -29.43 11.94 -0.23
N ASP A 116 -28.57 12.12 -1.22
CA ASP A 116 -27.48 11.22 -1.63
C ASP A 116 -26.76 10.71 -0.38
N GLY A 117 -26.49 9.39 -0.33
CA GLY A 117 -25.92 8.65 0.82
C GLY A 117 -24.58 9.19 1.28
N MET A 118 -24.64 10.34 1.94
CA MET A 118 -23.51 11.20 2.26
C MET A 118 -22.76 10.53 3.39
N THR A 119 -21.59 10.01 3.07
CA THR A 119 -20.70 9.36 4.03
C THR A 119 -20.34 10.41 5.06
N THR A 120 -21.00 10.37 6.21
CA THR A 120 -20.84 11.34 7.29
C THR A 120 -19.41 11.30 7.80
N PRO A 121 -18.94 12.33 8.54
CA PRO A 121 -17.66 12.24 9.24
C PRO A 121 -17.52 10.97 10.11
N THR A 122 -18.65 10.48 10.66
CA THR A 122 -18.73 9.21 11.40
C THR A 122 -18.43 8.00 10.51
N ASP A 123 -18.93 7.98 9.28
CA ASP A 123 -18.71 6.87 8.35
C ASP A 123 -17.25 6.78 7.90
N VAL A 124 -16.59 7.91 7.68
CA VAL A 124 -15.16 7.95 7.37
C VAL A 124 -14.34 7.36 8.52
N ALA A 125 -14.62 7.76 9.77
CA ALA A 125 -13.91 7.23 10.93
C ALA A 125 -14.09 5.71 11.08
N VAL A 126 -15.28 5.18 10.77
CA VAL A 126 -15.53 3.73 10.75
C VAL A 126 -14.69 3.04 9.68
N LEU A 127 -14.63 3.59 8.46
CA LEU A 127 -13.81 3.06 7.37
C LEU A 127 -12.32 3.02 7.75
N LEU A 128 -11.78 4.11 8.30
CA LEU A 128 -10.37 4.18 8.70
C LEU A 128 -10.01 3.10 9.72
N ARG A 129 -10.84 2.90 10.76
CA ARG A 129 -10.62 1.82 11.74
C ARG A 129 -10.66 0.44 11.09
N ALA A 130 -11.57 0.23 10.14
CA ALA A 130 -11.67 -1.05 9.45
C ALA A 130 -10.44 -1.35 8.58
N LEU A 131 -9.82 -0.33 8.00
CA LEU A 131 -8.60 -0.42 7.22
C LEU A 131 -7.35 -0.74 8.08
N GLU A 132 -7.39 -0.53 9.39
CA GLU A 132 -6.29 -0.89 10.30
C GLU A 132 -6.13 -2.42 10.44
N ALA A 133 -7.19 -3.19 10.18
CA ALA A 133 -7.21 -4.64 10.41
C ALA A 133 -6.45 -5.44 9.33
N MET A 134 -6.45 -4.98 8.07
CA MET A 134 -5.96 -5.78 6.94
C MET A 134 -4.48 -6.24 7.06
N PRO A 135 -3.53 -5.41 7.57
CA PRO A 135 -2.17 -5.89 7.80
C PRO A 135 -2.07 -7.03 8.83
N ALA A 136 -2.99 -7.09 9.80
CA ALA A 136 -3.06 -8.20 10.75
C ALA A 136 -3.67 -9.45 10.13
N ASP A 137 -4.70 -9.30 9.28
CA ASP A 137 -5.30 -10.40 8.52
C ASP A 137 -4.25 -11.12 7.64
N LEU A 138 -3.40 -10.35 6.94
CA LEU A 138 -2.28 -10.90 6.17
C LEU A 138 -1.25 -11.64 7.03
N GLN A 139 -0.93 -11.10 8.20
CA GLN A 139 0.00 -11.73 9.14
C GLN A 139 -0.55 -13.07 9.63
N ALA A 140 -1.82 -13.13 10.01
CA ALA A 140 -2.48 -14.35 10.44
C ALA A 140 -2.56 -15.40 9.31
N ALA A 141 -2.73 -14.98 8.06
CA ALA A 141 -2.66 -15.89 6.91
C ALA A 141 -1.24 -16.43 6.70
N ALA A 142 -0.22 -15.60 6.85
CA ALA A 142 1.18 -16.00 6.71
C ALA A 142 1.60 -17.05 7.75
N GLU A 143 1.08 -16.95 8.98
CA GLU A 143 1.34 -17.91 10.06
C GLU A 143 0.72 -19.30 9.80
N GLN A 144 -0.27 -19.38 8.91
CA GLN A 144 -0.94 -20.64 8.56
C GLN A 144 -0.36 -21.31 7.31
N MET A 145 0.62 -20.71 6.64
CA MET A 145 1.17 -21.21 5.38
C MET A 145 2.66 -21.50 5.50
N SER A 146 3.11 -22.58 4.86
CA SER A 146 4.54 -22.78 4.61
C SER A 146 5.06 -21.75 3.61
N GLU A 147 6.37 -21.48 3.63
CA GLU A 147 6.98 -20.56 2.66
C GLU A 147 6.73 -20.98 1.20
N ALA A 148 6.77 -22.28 0.92
CA ALA A 148 6.50 -22.82 -0.42
C ALA A 148 5.04 -22.59 -0.84
N ALA A 149 4.08 -22.82 0.06
CA ALA A 149 2.66 -22.59 -0.20
C ALA A 149 2.37 -21.10 -0.44
N ALA A 150 2.96 -20.21 0.36
CA ALA A 150 2.78 -18.76 0.23
C ALA A 150 3.28 -18.18 -1.11
N ARG A 151 4.10 -18.93 -1.87
CA ARG A 151 4.63 -18.57 -3.19
C ARG A 151 3.97 -19.31 -4.35
N THR A 152 2.99 -20.16 -4.06
CA THR A 152 2.29 -20.97 -5.04
C THR A 152 1.00 -20.27 -5.46
N PRO A 153 0.86 -19.87 -6.74
CA PRO A 153 -0.35 -19.23 -7.22
C PRO A 153 -1.53 -20.21 -7.21
N PRO A 154 -2.76 -19.70 -6.98
CA PRO A 154 -3.97 -20.47 -7.19
C PRO A 154 -4.12 -20.84 -8.69
N ALA A 155 -4.87 -21.91 -8.95
CA ALA A 155 -5.08 -22.43 -10.31
C ALA A 155 -5.85 -21.46 -11.23
N ASP A 156 -6.60 -20.53 -10.65
CA ASP A 156 -7.28 -19.47 -11.38
C ASP A 156 -6.33 -18.35 -11.83
N GLY A 157 -5.05 -18.37 -11.44
CA GLY A 157 -4.08 -17.35 -11.83
C GLY A 157 -4.17 -16.04 -11.04
N GLY A 158 -4.89 -16.03 -9.92
CA GLY A 158 -4.80 -14.98 -8.92
C GLY A 158 -3.41 -14.90 -8.27
N PHE A 159 -3.24 -13.96 -7.35
CA PHE A 159 -1.99 -13.78 -6.62
C PHE A 159 -1.81 -14.84 -5.53
N CYS A 160 -0.59 -15.37 -5.38
CA CYS A 160 -0.21 -16.08 -4.16
C CYS A 160 -0.02 -15.11 -2.99
N LEU A 161 0.07 -15.61 -1.75
CA LEU A 161 0.14 -14.76 -0.56
C LEU A 161 1.29 -13.74 -0.58
N VAL A 162 2.47 -14.12 -1.08
CA VAL A 162 3.60 -13.19 -1.28
C VAL A 162 3.26 -12.06 -2.24
N GLU A 163 2.54 -12.37 -3.32
CA GLU A 163 2.10 -11.38 -4.30
C GLU A 163 1.04 -10.47 -3.70
N GLN A 164 0.11 -10.99 -2.90
CA GLN A 164 -0.89 -10.18 -2.18
C GLN A 164 -0.22 -9.14 -1.28
N ALA A 165 0.74 -9.57 -0.45
CA ALA A 165 1.42 -8.67 0.48
C ALA A 165 2.15 -7.53 -0.24
N TRP A 166 2.87 -7.83 -1.33
CA TRP A 166 3.60 -6.81 -2.09
C TRP A 166 2.70 -5.96 -2.98
N HIS A 167 1.63 -6.52 -3.54
CA HIS A 167 0.63 -5.76 -4.27
C HIS A 167 -0.03 -4.72 -3.37
N LEU A 168 -0.50 -5.12 -2.19
CA LEU A 168 -1.09 -4.21 -1.22
C LEU A 168 -0.08 -3.15 -0.77
N ALA A 169 1.18 -3.52 -0.49
CA ALA A 169 2.22 -2.58 -0.11
C ALA A 169 2.50 -1.50 -1.17
N ASP A 170 2.66 -1.91 -2.43
CA ASP A 170 3.02 -0.98 -3.51
C ASP A 170 1.78 -0.18 -3.96
N LEU A 171 0.57 -0.75 -3.92
CA LEU A 171 -0.67 -0.03 -4.15
C LEU A 171 -0.92 1.06 -3.10
N GLU A 172 -0.65 0.79 -1.81
CA GLU A 172 -0.75 1.81 -0.76
C GLU A 172 0.18 3.00 -1.04
N ARG A 173 1.39 2.75 -1.52
CA ARG A 173 2.41 3.78 -1.72
C ARG A 173 2.22 4.57 -3.01
N GLU A 174 2.06 3.85 -4.11
CA GLU A 174 2.11 4.40 -5.46
C GLU A 174 0.73 4.62 -6.06
N GLY A 175 -0.29 3.94 -5.52
CA GLY A 175 -1.69 4.14 -5.88
C GLY A 175 -2.38 5.08 -4.89
N TYR A 176 -2.77 4.59 -3.72
CA TYR A 176 -3.57 5.34 -2.76
C TYR A 176 -2.83 6.53 -2.17
N GLY A 177 -1.59 6.37 -1.73
CA GLY A 177 -0.78 7.46 -1.16
C GLY A 177 -0.60 8.61 -2.14
N GLU A 178 -0.33 8.30 -3.41
CA GLU A 178 -0.24 9.31 -4.46
C GLU A 178 -1.58 9.99 -4.74
N ARG A 179 -2.70 9.24 -4.80
CA ARG A 179 -4.04 9.81 -4.96
C ARG A 179 -4.39 10.76 -3.81
N ILE A 180 -4.14 10.34 -2.56
CA ILE A 180 -4.37 11.16 -1.36
C ILE A 180 -3.56 12.45 -1.46
N ARG A 181 -2.26 12.34 -1.76
CA ARG A 181 -1.36 13.49 -1.89
C ARG A 181 -1.84 14.48 -2.96
N ARG A 182 -2.18 13.97 -4.15
CA ARG A 182 -2.61 14.81 -5.28
C ARG A 182 -3.96 15.47 -5.03
N LEU A 183 -4.95 14.72 -4.54
CA LEU A 183 -6.26 15.28 -4.19
C LEU A 183 -6.13 16.39 -3.13
N LEU A 184 -5.20 16.28 -2.19
CA LEU A 184 -4.96 17.32 -1.18
C LEU A 184 -4.22 18.55 -1.72
N ALA A 185 -3.32 18.37 -2.69
CA ALA A 185 -2.39 19.42 -3.13
C ALA A 185 -2.79 20.11 -4.45
N GLU A 186 -3.48 19.41 -5.35
CA GLU A 186 -3.75 19.85 -6.72
C GLU A 186 -5.24 20.14 -6.91
N GLU A 187 -5.56 21.02 -7.85
CA GLU A 187 -6.94 21.28 -8.29
C GLU A 187 -7.29 20.32 -9.43
N ASP A 188 -8.33 19.49 -9.23
CA ASP A 188 -8.86 18.56 -10.24
C ASP A 188 -7.80 17.67 -10.95
N PRO A 189 -6.94 16.95 -10.20
CA PRO A 189 -5.88 16.15 -10.79
C PRO A 189 -6.41 14.93 -11.56
N GLU A 190 -5.73 14.59 -12.67
CA GLU A 190 -5.85 13.28 -13.31
C GLU A 190 -5.08 12.22 -12.52
N LEU A 191 -5.77 11.21 -12.02
CA LEU A 191 -5.22 10.16 -11.15
C LEU A 191 -5.07 8.86 -11.96
N PRO A 192 -3.83 8.40 -12.21
CA PRO A 192 -3.61 7.20 -13.01
C PRO A 192 -4.10 5.93 -12.31
N ASP A 193 -4.36 4.90 -13.11
CA ASP A 193 -4.62 3.55 -12.60
C ASP A 193 -3.32 2.91 -12.10
N PHE A 194 -3.44 2.00 -11.12
CA PHE A 194 -2.33 1.19 -10.65
C PHE A 194 -2.49 -0.23 -11.19
N ASP A 195 -1.77 -0.55 -12.26
CA ASP A 195 -1.76 -1.88 -12.86
C ASP A 195 -0.96 -2.86 -11.99
N GLY A 196 -1.61 -3.42 -10.97
CA GLY A 196 -1.01 -4.32 -9.99
C GLY A 196 -0.42 -5.59 -10.62
N THR A 197 -1.08 -6.14 -11.65
CA THR A 197 -0.58 -7.33 -12.37
C THR A 197 0.74 -7.04 -13.06
N ARG A 198 0.82 -5.92 -13.80
CA ARG A 198 2.05 -5.51 -14.48
C ARG A 198 3.17 -5.22 -13.49
N VAL A 199 2.87 -4.53 -12.39
CA VAL A 199 3.87 -4.20 -11.36
C VAL A 199 4.39 -5.47 -10.67
N ALA A 200 3.50 -6.41 -10.31
CA ALA A 200 3.87 -7.68 -9.71
C ALA A 200 4.83 -8.49 -10.58
N ALA A 201 4.54 -8.58 -11.88
CA ALA A 201 5.40 -9.24 -12.86
C ALA A 201 6.75 -8.51 -13.00
N ALA A 202 6.74 -7.18 -13.18
CA ALA A 202 7.95 -6.38 -13.38
C ALA A 202 8.90 -6.42 -12.17
N ARG A 203 8.35 -6.51 -10.95
CA ARG A 203 9.11 -6.52 -9.69
C ARG A 203 9.35 -7.93 -9.15
N ASN A 204 8.92 -8.96 -9.88
CA ASN A 204 9.04 -10.37 -9.50
C ASN A 204 8.64 -10.62 -8.03
N TYR A 205 7.42 -10.23 -7.66
CA TYR A 205 6.95 -10.31 -6.27
C TYR A 205 7.15 -11.69 -5.65
N ARG A 206 6.92 -12.77 -6.41
CA ARG A 206 7.08 -14.16 -5.96
C ARG A 206 8.46 -14.50 -5.43
N ALA A 207 9.51 -13.78 -5.83
CA ALA A 207 10.87 -13.98 -5.35
C ALA A 207 11.21 -13.14 -4.10
N ARG A 208 10.33 -12.24 -3.67
CA ARG A 208 10.57 -11.33 -2.54
C ARG A 208 10.21 -11.98 -1.20
N SER A 209 10.65 -11.35 -0.11
CA SER A 209 10.30 -11.80 1.25
C SER A 209 8.84 -11.46 1.58
N LEU A 210 8.07 -12.45 2.06
CA LEU A 210 6.70 -12.27 2.53
C LEU A 210 6.65 -11.31 3.72
N ALA A 211 7.47 -11.57 4.74
CA ALA A 211 7.51 -10.76 5.96
C ALA A 211 7.85 -9.29 5.66
N ALA A 212 8.78 -9.04 4.73
CA ALA A 212 9.10 -7.69 4.28
C ALA A 212 7.93 -7.02 3.55
N GLY A 213 7.16 -7.77 2.75
CA GLY A 213 5.95 -7.26 2.08
C GLY A 213 4.87 -6.85 3.08
N ILE A 214 4.59 -7.71 4.07
CA ILE A 214 3.63 -7.42 5.15
C ILE A 214 4.06 -6.18 5.96
N ALA A 215 5.34 -6.09 6.31
CA ALA A 215 5.89 -4.93 7.02
C ALA A 215 5.79 -3.64 6.19
N ALA A 216 6.10 -3.71 4.88
CA ALA A 216 5.98 -2.58 3.98
C ALA A 216 4.52 -2.12 3.82
N PHE A 217 3.58 -3.07 3.69
CA PHE A 217 2.15 -2.78 3.63
C PHE A 217 1.67 -2.10 4.92
N ARG A 218 2.00 -2.67 6.08
CA ARG A 218 1.65 -2.08 7.39
C ARG A 218 2.15 -0.64 7.49
N ALA A 219 3.42 -0.39 7.16
CA ALA A 219 4.00 0.94 7.22
C ALA A 219 3.28 1.93 6.29
N ALA A 220 3.01 1.52 5.05
CA ALA A 220 2.32 2.37 4.07
C ALA A 220 0.86 2.65 4.48
N ARG A 221 0.12 1.62 4.94
CA ARG A 221 -1.24 1.76 5.45
C ARG A 221 -1.29 2.71 6.65
N THR A 222 -0.40 2.53 7.63
CA THR A 222 -0.33 3.43 8.79
C THR A 222 -0.06 4.89 8.38
N ALA A 223 0.83 5.12 7.42
CA ALA A 223 1.11 6.47 6.91
C ALA A 223 -0.12 7.08 6.23
N ASN A 224 -0.80 6.33 5.35
CA ASN A 224 -2.01 6.80 4.67
C ASN A 224 -3.14 7.11 5.65
N LEU A 225 -3.37 6.23 6.64
CA LEU A 225 -4.40 6.46 7.66
C LEU A 225 -4.08 7.65 8.56
N ALA A 226 -2.81 7.89 8.89
CA ALA A 226 -2.40 9.07 9.65
C ALA A 226 -2.70 10.37 8.87
N VAL A 227 -2.42 10.40 7.56
CA VAL A 227 -2.78 11.53 6.71
C VAL A 227 -4.30 11.72 6.68
N LEU A 228 -5.05 10.67 6.35
CA LEU A 228 -6.52 10.70 6.26
C LEU A 228 -7.18 11.13 7.58
N GLY A 229 -6.68 10.66 8.71
CA GLY A 229 -7.17 11.04 10.05
C GLY A 229 -6.91 12.51 10.41
N SER A 230 -6.01 13.20 9.70
CA SER A 230 -5.70 14.62 9.91
C SER A 230 -6.42 15.57 8.93
N VAL A 231 -7.17 15.03 7.97
CA VAL A 231 -7.82 15.82 6.92
C VAL A 231 -8.93 16.70 7.51
N PRO A 232 -8.89 18.03 7.35
CA PRO A 232 -9.95 18.92 7.84
C PRO A 232 -11.25 18.71 7.04
N SER A 233 -12.40 18.89 7.69
CA SER A 233 -13.72 18.55 7.13
C SER A 233 -13.96 19.04 5.69
N ARG A 234 -13.55 20.28 5.37
CA ARG A 234 -13.72 20.88 4.03
C ARG A 234 -12.85 20.24 2.93
N ALA A 235 -11.72 19.62 3.29
CA ALA A 235 -10.79 19.06 2.32
C ALA A 235 -11.24 17.69 1.78
N TRP A 236 -12.22 17.05 2.42
CA TRP A 236 -12.81 15.80 1.94
C TRP A 236 -13.57 15.95 0.62
N GLU A 237 -14.05 17.15 0.30
CA GLU A 237 -14.73 17.48 -0.96
C GLU A 237 -13.76 17.71 -2.12
N ARG A 238 -12.44 17.74 -1.87
CA ARG A 238 -11.46 17.94 -2.95
C ARG A 238 -11.54 16.77 -3.93
N GLY A 239 -11.70 17.11 -5.20
CA GLY A 239 -11.96 16.16 -6.28
C GLY A 239 -10.89 16.13 -7.35
N GLY A 240 -10.95 15.07 -8.15
CA GLY A 240 -10.15 14.83 -9.35
C GLY A 240 -10.77 13.73 -10.21
N ARG A 241 -10.05 13.27 -11.24
CA ARG A 241 -10.52 12.23 -12.17
C ARG A 241 -9.63 11.01 -12.11
N GLN A 242 -10.17 9.87 -11.69
CA GLN A 242 -9.45 8.60 -11.69
C GLN A 242 -9.63 7.84 -13.00
N ALA A 243 -8.53 7.43 -13.61
CA ALA A 243 -8.53 6.59 -14.80
C ALA A 243 -9.33 5.30 -14.54
N GLY A 244 -10.26 4.98 -15.45
CA GLY A 244 -11.12 3.80 -15.35
C GLY A 244 -12.31 3.93 -14.38
N VAL A 245 -12.38 4.99 -13.56
CA VAL A 245 -13.47 5.22 -12.59
C VAL A 245 -14.26 6.49 -12.91
N GLY A 246 -13.58 7.58 -13.26
CA GLY A 246 -14.19 8.89 -13.49
C GLY A 246 -13.97 9.84 -12.32
N ALA A 247 -14.90 10.77 -12.11
CA ALA A 247 -14.79 11.76 -11.05
C ALA A 247 -14.86 11.11 -9.66
N ILE A 248 -13.90 11.44 -8.80
CA ILE A 248 -13.85 11.03 -7.40
C ILE A 248 -13.49 12.21 -6.50
N THR A 249 -13.80 12.09 -5.22
CA THR A 249 -13.37 12.97 -4.14
C THR A 249 -12.43 12.25 -3.19
N LEU A 250 -11.75 13.00 -2.31
CA LEU A 250 -10.95 12.41 -1.24
C LEU A 250 -11.80 11.51 -0.32
N ARG A 251 -13.10 11.81 -0.16
CA ARG A 251 -14.05 10.99 0.63
C ARG A 251 -14.26 9.60 0.06
N ASP A 252 -14.10 9.42 -1.25
CA ASP A 252 -14.27 8.13 -1.90
C ASP A 252 -13.07 7.21 -1.64
N VAL A 253 -11.87 7.75 -1.40
CA VAL A 253 -10.63 6.98 -1.28
C VAL A 253 -10.68 5.91 -0.18
N PRO A 254 -11.07 6.20 1.08
CA PRO A 254 -11.16 5.16 2.12
C PRO A 254 -12.18 4.05 1.79
N ARG A 255 -13.27 4.39 1.09
CA ARG A 255 -14.26 3.40 0.63
C ARG A 255 -13.65 2.48 -0.41
N MET A 256 -12.97 3.04 -1.41
CA MET A 256 -12.27 2.27 -2.44
C MET A 256 -11.18 1.38 -1.85
N MET A 257 -10.42 1.87 -0.86
CA MET A 257 -9.45 1.04 -0.12
C MET A 257 -10.12 -0.13 0.58
N ARG A 258 -11.29 0.12 1.19
CA ARG A 258 -12.04 -0.92 1.94
C ARG A 258 -12.59 -1.99 1.02
N GLU A 259 -13.23 -1.59 -0.08
CA GLU A 259 -13.74 -2.51 -1.10
C GLU A 259 -12.60 -3.37 -1.69
N HIS A 260 -11.45 -2.75 -1.93
CA HIS A 260 -10.26 -3.48 -2.36
C HIS A 260 -9.77 -4.48 -1.32
N ASP A 261 -9.63 -4.08 -0.05
CA ASP A 261 -9.24 -4.98 1.04
C ASP A 261 -10.18 -6.19 1.15
N ASP A 262 -11.49 -5.99 0.99
CA ASP A 262 -12.48 -7.07 1.07
C ASP A 262 -12.33 -8.10 -0.06
N GLY A 263 -12.01 -7.67 -1.28
CA GLY A 263 -11.65 -8.57 -2.38
C GLY A 263 -10.40 -9.40 -2.06
N HIS A 264 -9.35 -8.75 -1.55
CA HIS A 264 -8.11 -9.43 -1.14
C HIS A 264 -8.33 -10.41 0.01
N ARG A 265 -9.19 -10.09 0.98
CA ARG A 265 -9.57 -11.03 2.05
C ARG A 265 -10.21 -12.29 1.49
N ALA A 266 -11.14 -12.15 0.54
CA ALA A 266 -11.78 -13.31 -0.08
C ALA A 266 -10.75 -14.20 -0.78
N GLU A 267 -9.83 -13.61 -1.54
CA GLU A 267 -8.74 -14.33 -2.20
C GLU A 267 -7.84 -15.06 -1.19
N ILE A 268 -7.43 -14.39 -0.12
CA ILE A 268 -6.60 -14.99 0.93
C ILE A 268 -7.32 -16.15 1.62
N VAL A 269 -8.61 -16.01 1.92
CA VAL A 269 -9.41 -17.10 2.51
C VAL A 269 -9.46 -18.31 1.57
N ALA A 270 -9.58 -18.08 0.26
CA ALA A 270 -9.58 -19.15 -0.73
C ALA A 270 -8.20 -19.86 -0.81
N LEU A 271 -7.11 -19.09 -0.78
CA LEU A 271 -5.74 -19.62 -0.71
C LEU A 271 -5.56 -20.52 0.53
N LEU A 272 -5.98 -20.07 1.70
CA LEU A 272 -5.88 -20.83 2.95
C LEU A 272 -6.69 -22.13 2.91
N ALA A 273 -7.85 -22.10 2.25
CA ALA A 273 -8.68 -23.29 2.08
C ALA A 273 -8.15 -24.27 1.02
N GLY A 274 -7.11 -23.91 0.26
CA GLY A 274 -6.67 -24.68 -0.92
C GLY A 274 -7.75 -24.79 -1.99
N ARG A 275 -8.71 -23.85 -2.01
CA ARG A 275 -9.85 -23.84 -2.95
C ARG A 275 -9.72 -22.66 -3.92
N PRO A 276 -10.02 -22.82 -5.21
CA PRO A 276 -10.21 -21.67 -6.09
C PRO A 276 -11.45 -20.86 -5.64
N LEU A 277 -11.43 -19.53 -5.83
CA LEU A 277 -12.60 -18.69 -5.56
C LEU A 277 -13.75 -19.05 -6.54
N PRO A 278 -15.02 -19.00 -6.09
CA PRO A 278 -16.14 -19.04 -7.03
C PRO A 278 -16.07 -17.80 -7.96
N PRO A 279 -16.42 -17.93 -9.25
CA PRO A 279 -16.43 -16.79 -10.16
C PRO A 279 -17.43 -15.73 -9.66
N GLU A 280 -17.06 -14.44 -9.77
CA GLU A 280 -17.96 -13.34 -9.43
C GLU A 280 -19.26 -13.46 -10.23
N SER A 281 -20.40 -13.33 -9.55
CA SER A 281 -21.71 -13.30 -10.20
C SER A 281 -21.78 -12.08 -11.12
N VAL A 282 -21.70 -12.33 -12.43
CA VAL A 282 -22.05 -11.33 -13.44
C VAL A 282 -23.56 -11.10 -13.31
N SER A 283 -23.97 -10.00 -12.69
CA SER A 283 -25.34 -9.52 -12.82
C SER A 283 -25.61 -9.23 -14.29
N ALA A 284 -26.59 -9.94 -14.85
CA ALA A 284 -27.11 -9.77 -16.20
C ALA A 284 -27.81 -8.41 -16.37
#